data_AF-A0A9E3XTQ6-F1
#
_entry.id   AF-A0A9E3XTQ6-F1
#
_cell.length_a   1.000
_cell.length_b   1.000
_cell.length_c   1.000
_cell.angle_alpha   90.00
_cell.angle_beta   90.00
_cell.angle_gamma   90.00
#
_symmetry.space_group_name_H-M   'P 1'
#
loop_
_entity.id
_entity.type
_entity.pdbx_description
1 polymer ?
#
loop_
_entity_poly.entity_id
_entity_poly.type
_entity_poly.pdbx_seq_one_letter_code
_entity_poly.pdbx_strand_id
1 'polypeptide(L)'
;RTGLAAGCAAAVDRAAELLARCDCTARTVGLARRELSAVRDCMQGIGNASLVAVSEDWSRRGRPLDAARVLVAAAAAMRPGGDREQLARRAQTLLAGTGADAIQQQVTRLLRADRDEAARCALADAALFAGVDAAVREELLRHAVEVRRPAGSVLHEPDDALDALWIVRSGSVRLCRVTDDERRLTVELLDPGALLGEHALLGLPRAGTLAECEESVVLSVLPVARVSAASRRCPRLAENLLTLAGARMERSRQLAERVAFWTVDRRIARCLLDLELQYGRDTLDGHRIIERTFTHFQIAELVNARRETVGDFLKRMRGAGVLELRRRRIVLLDPAALQAIVDER
;
A
#
# COMPACT_ATOMS: atom_id res chain seq x y z
N ARG A 1 -23.06 -17.21 28.65
CA ARG A 1 -22.67 -16.96 27.23
C ARG A 1 -22.33 -18.27 26.48
N THR A 2 -23.10 -19.35 26.66
CA THR A 2 -22.82 -20.67 26.05
C THR A 2 -23.83 -21.05 24.96
N GLY A 3 -25.06 -20.52 24.98
CA GLY A 3 -26.07 -20.77 23.95
C GLY A 3 -25.84 -20.05 22.62
N LEU A 4 -25.29 -18.82 22.64
CA LEU A 4 -24.97 -18.06 21.41
C LEU A 4 -23.92 -18.76 20.52
N ALA A 5 -22.99 -19.51 21.11
CA ALA A 5 -21.88 -20.13 20.40
C ALA A 5 -22.31 -21.32 19.51
N ALA A 6 -23.30 -22.11 19.95
CA ALA A 6 -23.77 -23.27 19.19
C ALA A 6 -24.63 -22.87 17.98
N GLY A 7 -25.50 -21.86 18.14
CA GLY A 7 -26.31 -21.31 17.04
C GLY A 7 -25.45 -20.63 15.96
N CYS A 8 -24.43 -19.87 16.37
CA CYS A 8 -23.49 -19.24 15.44
C CYS A 8 -22.63 -20.26 14.70
N ALA A 9 -22.13 -21.31 15.36
CA ALA A 9 -21.32 -22.34 14.72
C ALA A 9 -22.09 -23.06 13.59
N ALA A 10 -23.33 -23.47 13.85
CA ALA A 10 -24.16 -24.14 12.84
C ALA A 10 -24.54 -23.21 11.67
N ALA A 11 -24.75 -21.92 11.92
CA ALA A 11 -25.00 -20.94 10.86
C ALA A 11 -23.74 -20.63 10.03
N VAL A 12 -22.57 -20.58 10.68
CA VAL A 12 -21.26 -20.42 10.03
C VAL A 12 -20.93 -21.62 9.15
N ASP A 13 -21.20 -22.84 9.61
CA ASP A 13 -20.96 -24.06 8.83
C ASP A 13 -21.88 -24.13 7.60
N ARG A 14 -23.16 -23.77 7.73
CA ARG A 14 -24.09 -23.69 6.57
C ARG A 14 -23.70 -22.61 5.56
N ALA A 15 -23.26 -21.44 6.02
CA ALA A 15 -22.79 -20.37 5.16
C ALA A 15 -21.48 -20.76 4.42
N ALA A 16 -20.57 -21.45 5.10
CA ALA A 16 -19.35 -21.98 4.49
C ALA A 16 -19.65 -23.04 3.42
N GLU A 17 -20.63 -23.92 3.67
CA GLU A 17 -21.03 -24.96 2.71
C GLU A 17 -21.72 -24.37 1.45
N LEU A 18 -22.51 -23.31 1.60
CA LEU A 18 -23.12 -22.59 0.47
C LEU A 18 -22.09 -21.82 -0.36
N LEU A 19 -21.09 -21.20 0.29
CA LEU A 19 -20.00 -20.50 -0.39
C LEU A 19 -19.01 -21.45 -1.08
N ALA A 20 -18.89 -22.69 -0.59
CA ALA A 20 -18.11 -23.74 -1.24
C ALA A 20 -18.72 -24.22 -2.56
N ARG A 21 -20.05 -24.10 -2.72
CA ARG A 21 -20.82 -24.49 -3.93
C ARG A 21 -21.06 -23.33 -4.91
N CYS A 22 -20.41 -22.17 -4.73
CA CYS A 22 -20.66 -20.97 -5.52
C CYS A 22 -20.19 -21.10 -6.99
N ASP A 23 -21.13 -21.44 -7.88
CA ASP A 23 -21.13 -20.96 -9.26
C ASP A 23 -21.78 -19.57 -9.29
N CYS A 24 -21.00 -18.55 -9.68
CA CYS A 24 -21.27 -17.11 -9.63
C CYS A 24 -22.60 -16.64 -10.24
N THR A 25 -23.74 -16.98 -9.62
CA THR A 25 -25.07 -16.52 -9.99
C THR A 25 -25.68 -15.68 -8.88
N ALA A 26 -26.42 -14.62 -9.25
CA ALA A 26 -27.02 -13.65 -8.32
C ALA A 26 -27.93 -14.29 -7.24
N ARG A 27 -28.45 -15.49 -7.52
CA ARG A 27 -29.31 -16.27 -6.60
C ARG A 27 -28.52 -16.86 -5.43
N THR A 28 -27.31 -17.35 -5.66
CA THR A 28 -26.41 -17.94 -4.63
C THR A 28 -25.86 -16.85 -3.70
N VAL A 29 -25.51 -15.70 -4.26
CA VAL A 29 -25.12 -14.50 -3.48
C VAL A 29 -26.27 -14.01 -2.61
N GLY A 30 -27.51 -14.04 -3.12
CA GLY A 30 -28.70 -13.65 -2.37
C GLY A 30 -29.10 -14.61 -1.24
N LEU A 31 -28.78 -15.91 -1.35
CA LEU A 31 -28.99 -16.88 -0.28
C LEU A 31 -27.91 -16.78 0.82
N ALA A 32 -26.64 -16.67 0.41
CA ALA A 32 -25.53 -16.46 1.35
C ALA A 32 -25.73 -15.17 2.18
N ARG A 33 -26.24 -14.10 1.56
CA ARG A 33 -26.54 -12.83 2.24
C ARG A 33 -27.67 -12.93 3.28
N ARG A 34 -28.63 -13.84 3.09
CA ARG A 34 -29.73 -14.09 4.05
C ARG A 34 -29.26 -14.88 5.27
N GLU A 35 -28.49 -15.95 5.06
CA GLU A 35 -27.90 -16.73 6.15
C GLU A 35 -26.87 -15.91 6.95
N LEU A 36 -26.06 -15.08 6.27
CA LEU A 36 -25.13 -14.14 6.91
C LEU A 36 -25.84 -12.99 7.62
N SER A 37 -27.09 -12.65 7.28
CA SER A 37 -27.90 -11.71 8.07
C SER A 37 -28.19 -12.28 9.45
N ALA A 38 -28.49 -13.59 9.57
CA ALA A 38 -28.72 -14.20 10.88
C ALA A 38 -27.44 -14.20 11.75
N VAL A 39 -26.26 -14.39 11.14
CA VAL A 39 -24.98 -14.24 11.83
C VAL A 39 -24.74 -12.77 12.20
N ARG A 40 -25.00 -11.83 11.28
CA ARG A 40 -24.91 -10.37 11.53
C ARG A 40 -25.84 -9.92 12.66
N ASP A 41 -27.08 -10.37 12.67
CA ASP A 41 -28.10 -10.03 13.67
C ASP A 41 -27.77 -10.66 15.03
N CYS A 42 -27.10 -11.82 15.05
CA CYS A 42 -26.49 -12.40 16.25
C CYS A 42 -25.20 -11.66 16.70
N MET A 43 -24.49 -11.01 15.77
CA MET A 43 -23.22 -10.30 15.99
C MET A 43 -23.35 -8.78 16.20
N GLN A 44 -24.54 -8.19 16.09
CA GLN A 44 -24.81 -6.74 16.19
C GLN A 44 -24.41 -6.07 17.53
N GLY A 45 -23.78 -6.80 18.47
CA GLY A 45 -23.24 -6.25 19.73
C GLY A 45 -21.75 -6.52 19.97
N ILE A 46 -21.01 -7.08 19.02
CA ILE A 46 -19.60 -7.49 19.19
C ILE A 46 -18.72 -6.68 18.22
N GLY A 47 -17.93 -5.75 18.74
CA GLY A 47 -17.00 -4.94 17.92
C GLY A 47 -15.84 -5.77 17.36
N ASN A 48 -15.13 -5.25 16.35
CA ASN A 48 -14.03 -5.93 15.65
C ASN A 48 -12.92 -6.43 16.59
N ALA A 49 -12.58 -5.65 17.62
CA ALA A 49 -11.63 -6.05 18.67
C ALA A 49 -12.10 -7.28 19.45
N SER A 50 -13.41 -7.46 19.62
CA SER A 50 -14.01 -8.59 20.32
C SER A 50 -14.04 -9.86 19.44
N LEU A 51 -14.15 -9.74 18.12
CA LEU A 51 -14.01 -10.89 17.20
C LEU A 51 -12.59 -11.46 17.21
N VAL A 52 -11.58 -10.59 17.22
CA VAL A 52 -10.17 -11.00 17.33
C VAL A 52 -9.92 -11.68 18.69
N ALA A 53 -10.40 -11.10 19.78
CA ALA A 53 -10.26 -11.69 21.12
C ALA A 53 -10.94 -13.07 21.26
N VAL A 54 -12.12 -13.26 20.64
CA VAL A 54 -12.81 -14.56 20.62
C VAL A 54 -12.03 -15.58 19.79
N SER A 55 -11.49 -15.18 18.63
CA SER A 55 -10.66 -16.07 17.81
C SER A 55 -9.39 -16.52 18.55
N GLU A 56 -8.81 -15.65 19.39
CA GLU A 56 -7.63 -15.96 20.20
C GLU A 56 -7.93 -16.89 21.39
N ASP A 57 -9.07 -16.72 22.05
CA ASP A 57 -9.53 -17.66 23.08
C ASP A 57 -9.77 -19.05 22.49
N TRP A 58 -10.40 -19.15 21.31
CA TRP A 58 -10.66 -20.44 20.66
C TRP A 58 -9.39 -21.11 20.14
N SER A 59 -8.45 -20.33 19.58
CA SER A 59 -7.14 -20.85 19.22
C SER A 59 -6.39 -21.40 20.44
N ARG A 60 -6.43 -20.70 21.59
CA ARG A 60 -5.81 -21.18 22.85
C ARG A 60 -6.45 -22.46 23.38
N ARG A 61 -7.73 -22.70 23.09
CA ARG A 61 -8.46 -23.94 23.44
C ARG A 61 -8.27 -25.06 22.42
N GLY A 62 -7.32 -24.95 21.49
CA GLY A 62 -7.04 -26.00 20.49
C GLY A 62 -8.04 -26.07 19.34
N ARG A 63 -8.78 -24.98 19.07
CA ARG A 63 -9.79 -24.91 17.99
C ARG A 63 -9.45 -23.86 16.91
N PRO A 64 -8.30 -23.99 16.21
CA PRO A 64 -7.85 -22.99 15.23
C PRO A 64 -8.73 -22.92 13.98
N LEU A 65 -9.33 -24.05 13.57
CA LEU A 65 -10.23 -24.14 12.41
C LEU A 65 -11.52 -23.35 12.62
N ASP A 66 -12.13 -23.49 13.80
CA ASP A 66 -13.36 -22.77 14.15
C ASP A 66 -13.11 -21.26 14.28
N ALA A 67 -11.95 -20.89 14.86
CA ALA A 67 -11.52 -19.49 14.93
C ALA A 67 -11.35 -18.88 13.54
N ALA A 68 -10.72 -19.60 12.61
CA ALA A 68 -10.55 -19.15 11.23
C ALA A 68 -11.88 -19.03 10.48
N ARG A 69 -12.81 -20.00 10.62
CA ARG A 69 -14.13 -19.96 9.96
C ARG A 69 -14.92 -18.70 10.30
N VAL A 70 -14.92 -18.31 11.58
CA VAL A 70 -15.63 -17.10 12.04
C VAL A 70 -15.01 -15.84 11.43
N LEU A 71 -13.68 -15.74 11.39
CA LEU A 71 -12.99 -14.59 10.80
C LEU A 71 -13.22 -14.50 9.28
N VAL A 72 -13.26 -15.63 8.58
CA VAL A 72 -13.57 -15.69 7.14
C VAL A 72 -15.02 -15.29 6.85
N ALA A 73 -15.97 -15.79 7.64
CA ALA A 73 -17.37 -15.43 7.49
C ALA A 73 -17.62 -13.95 7.79
N ALA A 74 -16.98 -13.40 8.82
CA ALA A 74 -17.01 -11.97 9.13
C ALA A 74 -16.41 -11.14 7.97
N ALA A 75 -15.23 -11.53 7.46
CA ALA A 75 -14.60 -10.88 6.31
C ALA A 75 -15.47 -10.93 5.05
N ALA A 76 -16.18 -12.02 4.79
CA ALA A 76 -17.05 -12.15 3.63
C ALA A 76 -18.31 -11.26 3.70
N ALA A 77 -18.78 -10.93 4.91
CA ALA A 77 -20.00 -10.14 5.12
C ALA A 77 -19.77 -8.62 5.11
N MET A 78 -18.52 -8.18 5.16
CA MET A 78 -18.14 -6.76 5.21
C MET A 78 -17.94 -6.15 3.83
N ARG A 79 -17.98 -4.81 3.77
CA ARG A 79 -17.54 -4.05 2.60
C ARG A 79 -16.02 -4.19 2.40
N PRO A 80 -15.52 -4.01 1.15
CA PRO A 80 -14.08 -4.00 0.88
C PRO A 80 -13.31 -2.97 1.73
N GLY A 81 -12.10 -3.30 2.20
CA GLY A 81 -11.26 -2.38 2.99
C GLY A 81 -10.44 -2.99 4.14
N GLY A 82 -9.75 -2.12 4.91
CA GLY A 82 -8.72 -2.51 5.88
C GLY A 82 -9.15 -3.52 6.96
N ASP A 83 -10.34 -3.36 7.54
CA ASP A 83 -10.86 -4.28 8.56
C ASP A 83 -11.16 -5.67 8.01
N ARG A 84 -11.68 -5.74 6.78
CA ARG A 84 -11.93 -6.99 6.06
C ARG A 84 -10.64 -7.73 5.75
N GLU A 85 -9.62 -7.00 5.29
CA GLU A 85 -8.32 -7.57 4.98
C GLU A 85 -7.59 -8.06 6.25
N GLN A 86 -7.66 -7.30 7.35
CA GLN A 86 -7.07 -7.68 8.64
C GLN A 86 -7.66 -9.00 9.16
N LEU A 87 -8.99 -9.15 9.11
CA LEU A 87 -9.66 -10.39 9.53
C LEU A 87 -9.33 -11.57 8.60
N ALA A 88 -9.27 -11.35 7.28
CA ALA A 88 -8.89 -12.39 6.32
C ALA A 88 -7.41 -12.83 6.48
N ARG A 89 -6.47 -11.91 6.67
CA ARG A 89 -5.06 -12.23 6.95
C ARG A 89 -4.90 -13.01 8.26
N ARG A 90 -5.65 -12.63 9.30
CA ARG A 90 -5.64 -13.33 10.60
C ARG A 90 -6.17 -14.77 10.47
N ALA A 91 -7.25 -14.96 9.71
CA ALA A 91 -7.75 -16.29 9.38
C ALA A 91 -6.70 -17.13 8.64
N GLN A 92 -5.98 -16.53 7.69
CA GLN A 92 -4.91 -17.20 6.95
C GLN A 92 -3.78 -17.68 7.88
N THR A 93 -3.41 -16.88 8.88
CA THR A 93 -2.40 -17.27 9.88
C THR A 93 -2.86 -18.47 10.72
N LEU A 94 -4.13 -18.50 11.11
CA LEU A 94 -4.70 -19.59 11.92
C LEU A 94 -4.83 -20.91 11.15
N LEU A 95 -5.00 -20.83 9.82
CA LEU A 95 -5.16 -22.01 8.96
C LEU A 95 -3.82 -22.62 8.51
N ALA A 96 -2.70 -21.90 8.67
CA ALA A 96 -1.38 -22.38 8.29
C ALA A 96 -1.07 -23.72 9.00
N GLY A 97 -0.87 -24.79 8.22
CA GLY A 97 -0.53 -26.12 8.73
C GLY A 97 -1.72 -26.97 9.22
N THR A 98 -2.97 -26.50 9.08
CA THR A 98 -4.17 -27.23 9.54
C THR A 98 -4.76 -28.22 8.52
N GLY A 99 -4.23 -28.28 7.28
CA GLY A 99 -4.73 -29.14 6.20
C GLY A 99 -6.10 -28.76 5.63
N ALA A 100 -6.66 -27.60 6.01
CA ALA A 100 -7.99 -27.16 5.59
C ALA A 100 -7.97 -26.35 4.27
N ASP A 101 -7.61 -27.03 3.18
CA ASP A 101 -7.38 -26.41 1.87
C ASP A 101 -8.58 -25.65 1.32
N ALA A 102 -9.81 -26.12 1.57
CA ALA A 102 -11.02 -25.43 1.11
C ALA A 102 -11.20 -24.05 1.77
N ILE A 103 -10.94 -23.93 3.08
CA ILE A 103 -11.04 -22.66 3.81
C ILE A 103 -9.88 -21.75 3.41
N GLN A 104 -8.68 -22.32 3.23
CA GLN A 104 -7.50 -21.62 2.74
C GLN A 104 -7.74 -20.97 1.35
N GLN A 105 -8.36 -21.71 0.43
CA GLN A 105 -8.74 -21.21 -0.89
C GLN A 105 -9.79 -20.09 -0.82
N GLN A 106 -10.74 -20.18 0.12
CA GLN A 106 -11.77 -19.17 0.31
C GLN A 106 -11.21 -17.87 0.89
N VAL A 107 -10.30 -17.95 1.87
CA VAL A 107 -9.55 -16.78 2.40
C VAL A 107 -8.74 -16.13 1.28
N THR A 108 -8.06 -16.95 0.47
CA THR A 108 -7.28 -16.48 -0.67
C THR A 108 -8.15 -15.75 -1.69
N ARG A 109 -9.37 -16.26 -1.98
CA ARG A 109 -10.33 -15.60 -2.86
C ARG A 109 -10.82 -14.26 -2.28
N LEU A 110 -11.13 -14.19 -1.00
CA LEU A 110 -11.54 -12.94 -0.35
C LEU A 110 -10.44 -11.87 -0.40
N LEU A 111 -9.20 -12.26 -0.09
CA LEU A 111 -8.04 -11.38 -0.20
C LEU A 111 -7.76 -10.94 -1.65
N ARG A 112 -8.03 -11.80 -2.65
CA ARG A 112 -7.93 -11.44 -4.09
C ARG A 112 -9.04 -10.49 -4.53
N ALA A 113 -10.29 -10.76 -4.18
CA ALA A 113 -11.42 -9.92 -4.53
C ALA A 113 -11.32 -8.52 -3.90
N ASP A 114 -10.84 -8.43 -2.66
CA ASP A 114 -10.55 -7.15 -2.01
C ASP A 114 -9.44 -6.40 -2.75
N ARG A 115 -8.41 -7.10 -3.24
CA ARG A 115 -7.38 -6.49 -4.08
C ARG A 115 -7.94 -6.04 -5.42
N ASP A 116 -8.72 -6.83 -6.14
CA ASP A 116 -9.24 -6.44 -7.46
C ASP A 116 -10.17 -5.22 -7.39
N GLU A 117 -10.96 -5.11 -6.30
CA GLU A 117 -11.88 -4.01 -6.05
C GLU A 117 -11.20 -2.77 -5.42
N ALA A 118 -10.36 -2.95 -4.40
CA ALA A 118 -9.51 -1.88 -3.85
C ALA A 118 -8.62 -1.27 -4.91
N ALA A 119 -8.24 -2.06 -5.90
CA ALA A 119 -7.33 -1.62 -6.92
C ALA A 119 -8.11 -1.01 -8.11
N ARG A 120 -9.43 -1.26 -8.28
CA ARG A 120 -10.32 -0.41 -9.10
C ARG A 120 -10.53 0.94 -8.43
N CYS A 121 -10.66 0.96 -7.09
CA CYS A 121 -10.71 2.20 -6.31
C CYS A 121 -9.38 2.96 -6.37
N ALA A 122 -8.23 2.33 -6.17
CA ALA A 122 -6.91 2.98 -6.25
C ALA A 122 -6.62 3.57 -7.63
N LEU A 123 -7.16 2.95 -8.71
CA LEU A 123 -7.10 3.55 -10.04
C LEU A 123 -8.03 4.75 -10.16
N ALA A 124 -9.25 4.68 -9.60
CA ALA A 124 -10.21 5.77 -9.64
C ALA A 124 -9.80 6.97 -8.76
N ASP A 125 -9.09 6.70 -7.66
CA ASP A 125 -8.60 7.67 -6.68
C ASP A 125 -7.21 8.21 -7.03
N ALA A 126 -6.53 7.62 -8.03
CA ALA A 126 -5.27 8.16 -8.51
C ALA A 126 -5.46 9.59 -8.99
N ALA A 127 -4.54 10.49 -8.62
CA ALA A 127 -4.61 11.91 -8.93
C ALA A 127 -4.81 12.21 -10.43
N LEU A 128 -4.40 11.27 -11.30
CA LEU A 128 -4.66 11.31 -12.74
C LEU A 128 -6.17 11.40 -13.07
N PHE A 129 -7.04 10.73 -12.34
CA PHE A 129 -8.48 10.65 -12.61
C PHE A 129 -9.33 11.60 -11.75
N ALA A 130 -8.71 12.46 -10.95
CA ALA A 130 -9.40 13.43 -10.11
C ALA A 130 -10.30 14.35 -10.96
N GLY A 131 -11.61 14.36 -10.68
CA GLY A 131 -12.58 15.16 -11.42
C GLY A 131 -12.81 14.76 -12.88
N VAL A 132 -12.28 13.60 -13.32
CA VAL A 132 -12.52 13.06 -14.68
C VAL A 132 -13.89 12.37 -14.73
N ASP A 133 -14.62 12.58 -15.83
CA ASP A 133 -15.93 11.98 -16.05
C ASP A 133 -15.91 10.46 -15.94
N ALA A 134 -16.96 9.90 -15.33
CA ALA A 134 -17.07 8.46 -15.09
C ALA A 134 -16.95 7.64 -16.38
N ALA A 135 -17.53 8.11 -17.48
CA ALA A 135 -17.48 7.43 -18.77
C ALA A 135 -16.04 7.32 -19.33
N VAL A 136 -15.25 8.39 -19.23
CA VAL A 136 -13.84 8.43 -19.67
C VAL A 136 -12.98 7.56 -18.76
N ARG A 137 -13.21 7.62 -17.45
CA ARG A 137 -12.53 6.78 -16.47
C ARG A 137 -12.81 5.30 -16.72
N GLU A 138 -14.06 4.92 -16.93
CA GLU A 138 -14.47 3.55 -17.26
C GLU A 138 -13.90 3.07 -18.60
N GLU A 139 -13.81 3.95 -19.60
CA GLU A 139 -13.15 3.64 -20.87
C GLU A 139 -11.68 3.28 -20.68
N LEU A 140 -10.93 4.09 -19.94
CA LEU A 140 -9.52 3.83 -19.66
C LEU A 140 -9.36 2.57 -18.80
N LEU A 141 -10.20 2.40 -17.78
CA LEU A 141 -10.23 1.20 -16.92
C LEU A 141 -10.40 -0.10 -17.71
N ARG A 142 -11.18 -0.12 -18.80
CA ARG A 142 -11.31 -1.30 -19.67
C ARG A 142 -10.03 -1.69 -20.39
N HIS A 143 -9.10 -0.75 -20.55
CA HIS A 143 -7.78 -0.98 -21.14
C HIS A 143 -6.68 -1.17 -20.11
N ALA A 144 -6.99 -1.04 -18.81
CA ALA A 144 -6.02 -1.24 -17.75
C ALA A 144 -5.75 -2.74 -17.54
N VAL A 145 -4.48 -3.13 -17.59
CA VAL A 145 -4.05 -4.49 -17.27
C VAL A 145 -3.41 -4.50 -15.90
N GLU A 146 -3.79 -5.46 -15.06
CA GLU A 146 -3.10 -5.68 -13.79
C GLU A 146 -1.78 -6.41 -14.02
N VAL A 147 -0.70 -5.87 -13.45
CA VAL A 147 0.62 -6.50 -13.47
C VAL A 147 1.13 -6.64 -12.05
N ARG A 148 1.64 -7.83 -11.72
CA ARG A 148 2.27 -8.12 -10.43
C ARG A 148 3.76 -8.32 -10.62
N ARG A 149 4.57 -7.76 -9.72
CA ARG A 149 6.03 -7.91 -9.72
C ARG A 149 6.54 -8.17 -8.31
N PRO A 150 7.45 -9.15 -8.13
CA PRO A 150 8.10 -9.37 -6.84
C PRO A 150 9.07 -8.21 -6.52
N ALA A 151 9.45 -8.11 -5.25
CA ALA A 151 10.52 -7.21 -4.79
C ALA A 151 11.82 -7.43 -5.59
N GLY A 152 12.53 -6.34 -5.89
CA GLY A 152 13.75 -6.33 -6.71
C GLY A 152 13.51 -6.37 -8.23
N SER A 153 12.24 -6.42 -8.69
CA SER A 153 11.97 -6.37 -10.13
C SER A 153 12.23 -4.97 -10.70
N VAL A 154 12.88 -4.92 -11.85
CA VAL A 154 13.01 -3.69 -12.65
C VAL A 154 11.81 -3.57 -13.59
N LEU A 155 11.15 -2.41 -13.60
CA LEU A 155 10.03 -2.09 -14.48
C LEU A 155 10.49 -1.50 -15.82
N HIS A 156 11.49 -0.63 -15.77
CA HIS A 156 12.18 -0.07 -16.93
C HIS A 156 13.58 0.40 -16.54
N GLU A 157 14.45 0.47 -17.52
CA GLU A 157 15.79 1.06 -17.46
C GLU A 157 15.82 2.50 -17.97
N PRO A 158 16.86 3.29 -17.63
CA PRO A 158 17.01 4.68 -18.06
C PRO A 158 16.85 4.91 -19.57
N ASP A 159 17.30 3.97 -20.40
CA ASP A 159 17.31 4.13 -21.85
C ASP A 159 16.07 3.57 -22.54
N ASP A 160 15.13 2.99 -21.79
CA ASP A 160 13.91 2.42 -22.34
C ASP A 160 12.98 3.51 -22.88
N ALA A 161 12.46 3.27 -24.08
CA ALA A 161 11.29 3.97 -24.59
C ALA A 161 10.04 3.38 -23.92
N LEU A 162 9.22 4.23 -23.31
CA LEU A 162 8.03 3.80 -22.60
C LEU A 162 6.79 3.93 -23.50
N ASP A 163 5.94 2.91 -23.51
CA ASP A 163 4.69 2.86 -24.27
C ASP A 163 3.45 2.68 -23.38
N ALA A 164 3.66 2.62 -22.07
CA ALA A 164 2.65 2.44 -21.06
C ALA A 164 2.82 3.43 -19.89
N LEU A 165 1.71 3.67 -19.21
CA LEU A 165 1.67 4.26 -17.88
C LEU A 165 1.42 3.17 -16.86
N TRP A 166 2.08 3.26 -15.72
CA TRP A 166 1.79 2.40 -14.58
C TRP A 166 1.28 3.24 -13.42
N ILE A 167 0.25 2.73 -12.76
CA ILE A 167 -0.27 3.27 -11.52
C ILE A 167 -0.02 2.24 -10.42
N VAL A 168 0.66 2.66 -9.36
CA VAL A 168 0.93 1.80 -8.21
C VAL A 168 -0.38 1.57 -7.46
N ARG A 169 -0.81 0.31 -7.33
CA ARG A 169 -2.02 -0.06 -6.57
C ARG A 169 -1.66 -0.55 -5.16
N SER A 170 -0.56 -1.25 -5.04
CA SER A 170 0.01 -1.68 -3.75
C SER A 170 1.51 -1.85 -3.86
N GLY A 171 2.20 -1.75 -2.74
CA GLY A 171 3.66 -1.78 -2.68
C GLY A 171 4.28 -0.42 -3.00
N SER A 172 5.59 -0.39 -3.22
CA SER A 172 6.35 0.83 -3.49
C SER A 172 7.35 0.59 -4.62
N VAL A 173 7.44 1.54 -5.56
CA VAL A 173 8.40 1.56 -6.67
C VAL A 173 9.37 2.70 -6.46
N ARG A 174 10.66 2.44 -6.54
CA ARG A 174 11.72 3.44 -6.43
C ARG A 174 12.17 3.87 -7.82
N LEU A 175 12.15 5.18 -8.06
CA LEU A 175 12.81 5.78 -9.21
C LEU A 175 14.21 6.23 -8.80
N CYS A 176 15.24 5.73 -9.47
CA CYS A 176 16.61 6.11 -9.18
C CYS A 176 17.41 6.44 -10.45
N ARG A 177 18.46 7.24 -10.27
CA ARG A 177 19.51 7.46 -11.26
C ARG A 177 20.70 6.61 -10.87
N VAL A 178 21.28 5.94 -11.85
CA VAL A 178 22.48 5.13 -11.68
C VAL A 178 23.62 5.87 -12.37
N THR A 179 24.71 6.11 -11.64
CA THR A 179 25.95 6.65 -12.23
C THR A 179 26.78 5.52 -12.83
N ASP A 180 27.78 5.85 -13.65
CA ASP A 180 28.73 4.87 -14.21
C ASP A 180 29.45 4.05 -13.12
N ASP A 181 29.70 4.64 -11.94
CA ASP A 181 30.27 3.96 -10.76
C ASP A 181 29.24 3.14 -9.95
N GLU A 182 28.11 2.75 -10.57
CA GLU A 182 26.98 2.01 -9.97
C GLU A 182 26.32 2.67 -8.75
N ARG A 183 26.66 3.93 -8.43
CA ARG A 183 25.99 4.66 -7.35
C ARG A 183 24.56 4.98 -7.75
N ARG A 184 23.65 4.73 -6.82
CA ARG A 184 22.22 4.99 -7.01
C ARG A 184 21.81 6.23 -6.22
N LEU A 185 21.20 7.18 -6.92
CA LEU A 185 20.52 8.32 -6.33
C LEU A 185 19.02 8.09 -6.44
N THR A 186 18.33 7.98 -5.30
CA THR A 186 16.87 7.87 -5.32
C THR A 186 16.28 9.24 -5.63
N VAL A 187 15.52 9.31 -6.72
CA VAL A 187 14.82 10.51 -7.17
C VAL A 187 13.45 10.60 -6.50
N GLU A 188 12.74 9.48 -6.43
CA GLU A 188 11.39 9.43 -5.87
C GLU A 188 11.02 8.02 -5.40
N LEU A 189 10.22 7.92 -4.34
CA LEU A 189 9.50 6.72 -3.94
C LEU A 189 8.03 6.86 -4.35
N LEU A 190 7.56 5.93 -5.17
CA LEU A 190 6.20 5.89 -5.71
C LEU A 190 5.37 4.88 -4.91
N ASP A 191 4.44 5.42 -4.14
CA ASP A 191 3.51 4.66 -3.30
C ASP A 191 2.14 4.49 -3.98
N PRO A 192 1.20 3.73 -3.38
CA PRO A 192 -0.12 3.53 -3.98
C PRO A 192 -0.81 4.84 -4.37
N GLY A 193 -1.33 4.88 -5.60
CA GLY A 193 -1.90 6.06 -6.26
C GLY A 193 -0.91 6.83 -7.14
N ALA A 194 0.40 6.60 -7.00
CA ALA A 194 1.42 7.26 -7.81
C ALA A 194 1.45 6.76 -9.26
N LEU A 195 1.77 7.70 -10.17
CA LEU A 195 1.91 7.47 -11.61
C LEU A 195 3.40 7.39 -11.99
N LEU A 196 3.72 6.47 -12.91
CA LEU A 196 4.98 6.44 -13.65
C LEU A 196 4.74 6.18 -15.14
N GLY A 197 5.73 6.51 -15.96
CA GLY A 197 5.67 6.37 -17.42
C GLY A 197 5.13 7.60 -18.16
N GLU A 198 4.76 8.65 -17.43
CA GLU A 198 4.24 9.89 -17.99
C GLU A 198 5.22 10.60 -18.92
N HIS A 199 6.51 10.30 -18.82
CA HIS A 199 7.55 10.74 -19.76
C HIS A 199 7.16 10.48 -21.22
N ALA A 200 6.57 9.31 -21.50
CA ALA A 200 6.09 8.96 -22.84
C ALA A 200 4.92 9.84 -23.31
N LEU A 201 4.04 10.25 -22.39
CA LEU A 201 2.96 11.20 -22.71
C LEU A 201 3.48 12.62 -22.93
N LEU A 202 4.57 12.98 -22.27
CA LEU A 202 5.22 14.28 -22.38
C LEU A 202 6.14 14.39 -23.62
N GLY A 203 6.24 13.33 -24.44
CA GLY A 203 7.08 13.32 -25.63
C GLY A 203 8.58 13.17 -25.34
N LEU A 204 8.93 12.73 -24.12
CA LEU A 204 10.32 12.43 -23.77
C LEU A 204 10.72 11.07 -24.36
N PRO A 205 11.90 10.97 -25.00
CA PRO A 205 12.26 9.77 -25.77
C PRO A 205 12.63 8.56 -24.91
N ARG A 206 12.96 8.78 -23.64
CA ARG A 206 13.49 7.77 -22.71
C ARG A 206 12.95 7.99 -21.31
N ALA A 207 12.89 6.93 -20.51
CA ALA A 207 12.52 6.99 -19.09
C ALA A 207 13.48 7.87 -18.27
N GLY A 208 14.77 7.76 -18.58
CA GLY A 208 15.88 8.36 -17.87
C GLY A 208 16.14 7.77 -16.48
N THR A 209 15.13 7.34 -15.72
CA THR A 209 15.31 6.68 -14.42
C THR A 209 15.31 5.17 -14.58
N LEU A 210 15.99 4.47 -13.66
CA LEU A 210 15.68 3.09 -13.35
C LEU A 210 14.44 3.06 -12.43
N ALA A 211 13.47 2.22 -12.74
CA ALA A 211 12.31 1.97 -11.87
C ALA A 211 12.41 0.56 -11.27
N GLU A 212 12.60 0.46 -9.95
CA GLU A 212 12.79 -0.79 -9.22
C GLU A 212 11.70 -0.99 -8.15
N CYS A 213 11.18 -2.20 -8.02
CA CYS A 213 10.17 -2.53 -7.03
C CYS A 213 10.85 -2.78 -5.66
N GLU A 214 10.63 -1.91 -4.67
CA GLU A 214 11.22 -2.08 -3.32
C GLU A 214 10.59 -3.25 -2.55
N GLU A 215 9.36 -3.59 -2.92
CA GLU A 215 8.60 -4.69 -2.37
C GLU A 215 7.74 -5.34 -3.46
N SER A 216 6.96 -6.37 -3.12
CA SER A 216 6.02 -6.94 -4.08
C SER A 216 4.95 -5.91 -4.44
N VAL A 217 4.89 -5.51 -5.71
CA VAL A 217 3.97 -4.49 -6.20
C VAL A 217 2.84 -5.06 -7.04
N VAL A 218 1.70 -4.37 -6.98
CA VAL A 218 0.60 -4.54 -7.92
C VAL A 218 0.44 -3.21 -8.66
N LEU A 219 0.45 -3.28 -9.99
CA LEU A 219 0.39 -2.14 -10.89
C LEU A 219 -0.84 -2.26 -11.78
N SER A 220 -1.42 -1.13 -12.14
CA SER A 220 -2.31 -1.03 -13.30
C SER A 220 -1.57 -0.38 -14.45
N VAL A 221 -1.59 -1.04 -15.59
CA VAL A 221 -0.83 -0.65 -16.78
C VAL A 221 -1.80 -0.20 -17.85
N LEU A 222 -1.63 1.03 -18.34
CA LEU A 222 -2.46 1.66 -19.34
C LEU A 222 -1.61 2.02 -20.56
N PRO A 223 -2.01 1.65 -21.79
CA PRO A 223 -1.28 2.07 -22.98
C PRO A 223 -1.27 3.59 -23.13
N VAL A 224 -0.10 4.18 -23.38
CA VAL A 224 0.09 5.63 -23.58
C VAL A 224 -0.84 6.15 -24.68
N ALA A 225 -0.99 5.40 -25.77
CA ALA A 225 -1.88 5.76 -26.88
C ALA A 225 -3.35 5.95 -26.43
N ARG A 226 -3.83 5.15 -25.48
CA ARG A 226 -5.21 5.25 -24.96
C ARG A 226 -5.37 6.47 -24.07
N VAL A 227 -4.42 6.70 -23.17
CA VAL A 227 -4.45 7.87 -22.28
C VAL A 227 -4.31 9.16 -23.09
N SER A 228 -3.43 9.19 -24.10
CA SER A 228 -3.26 10.30 -25.03
C SER A 228 -4.55 10.60 -25.84
N ALA A 229 -5.25 9.56 -26.30
CA ALA A 229 -6.52 9.74 -27.01
C ALA A 229 -7.66 10.22 -26.08
N ALA A 230 -7.66 9.78 -24.82
CA ALA A 230 -8.60 10.25 -23.82
C ALA A 230 -8.32 11.71 -23.39
N SER A 231 -7.06 12.10 -23.23
CA SER A 231 -6.69 13.46 -22.81
C SER A 231 -7.06 14.51 -23.85
N ARG A 232 -7.04 14.17 -25.13
CA ARG A 232 -7.56 15.04 -26.20
C ARG A 232 -9.07 15.28 -26.14
N ARG A 233 -9.84 14.35 -25.57
CA ARG A 233 -11.30 14.45 -25.45
C ARG A 233 -11.76 14.96 -24.10
N CYS A 234 -10.94 14.77 -23.06
CA CYS A 234 -11.22 15.18 -21.69
C CYS A 234 -10.11 16.12 -21.20
N PRO A 235 -10.29 17.46 -21.33
CA PRO A 235 -9.30 18.44 -20.90
C PRO A 235 -8.86 18.29 -19.44
N ARG A 236 -9.77 17.88 -18.54
CA ARG A 236 -9.45 17.61 -17.14
C ARG A 236 -8.36 16.56 -16.97
N LEU A 237 -8.36 15.50 -17.79
CA LEU A 237 -7.31 14.48 -17.75
C LEU A 237 -5.95 15.06 -18.15
N ALA A 238 -5.92 15.97 -19.14
CA ALA A 238 -4.70 16.66 -19.54
C ALA A 238 -4.20 17.62 -18.44
N GLU A 239 -5.09 18.37 -17.80
CA GLU A 239 -4.77 19.24 -16.66
C GLU A 239 -4.17 18.46 -15.48
N ASN A 240 -4.73 17.28 -15.17
CA ASN A 240 -4.21 16.41 -14.12
C ASN A 240 -2.79 15.91 -14.47
N LEU A 241 -2.56 15.52 -15.73
CA LEU A 241 -1.22 15.14 -16.21
C LEU A 241 -0.22 16.28 -16.07
N LEU A 242 -0.60 17.50 -16.47
CA LEU A 242 0.23 18.70 -16.32
C LEU A 242 0.53 19.01 -14.86
N THR A 243 -0.46 18.88 -13.99
CA THR A 243 -0.30 19.09 -12.54
C THR A 243 0.68 18.07 -11.95
N LEU A 244 0.54 16.79 -12.32
CA LEU A 244 1.45 15.73 -11.88
C LEU A 244 2.89 15.96 -12.38
N ALA A 245 3.05 16.32 -13.65
CA ALA A 245 4.34 16.64 -14.24
C ALA A 245 4.99 17.87 -13.58
N GLY A 246 4.22 18.94 -13.36
CA GLY A 246 4.69 20.14 -12.66
C GLY A 246 5.10 19.86 -11.23
N ALA A 247 4.32 19.07 -10.49
CA ALA A 247 4.67 18.66 -9.13
C ALA A 247 5.96 17.82 -9.10
N ARG A 248 6.17 16.92 -10.06
CA ARG A 248 7.42 16.15 -10.18
C ARG A 248 8.61 17.05 -10.53
N MET A 249 8.43 17.99 -11.46
CA MET A 249 9.47 18.97 -11.81
C MET A 249 9.90 19.81 -10.60
N GLU A 250 8.94 20.29 -9.80
CA GLU A 250 9.23 21.05 -8.58
C GLU A 250 9.97 20.18 -7.54
N ARG A 251 9.57 18.92 -7.35
CA ARG A 251 10.31 17.98 -6.48
C ARG A 251 11.75 17.78 -6.94
N SER A 252 11.99 17.61 -8.23
CA SER A 252 13.35 17.50 -8.78
C SER A 252 14.19 18.77 -8.57
N ARG A 253 13.58 19.95 -8.72
CA ARG A 253 14.24 21.23 -8.45
C ARG A 253 14.61 21.36 -6.97
N GLN A 254 13.71 21.01 -6.06
CA GLN A 254 13.98 21.00 -4.62
C GLN A 254 15.09 20.02 -4.26
N LEU A 255 15.11 18.83 -4.86
CA LEU A 255 16.20 17.87 -4.66
C LEU A 255 17.54 18.46 -5.11
N ALA A 256 17.60 19.09 -6.27
CA ALA A 256 18.81 19.76 -6.76
C ALA A 256 19.30 20.86 -5.80
N GLU A 257 18.38 21.69 -5.30
CA GLU A 257 18.68 22.74 -4.32
C GLU A 257 19.22 22.15 -3.00
N ARG A 258 18.56 21.13 -2.45
CA ARG A 258 19.00 20.46 -1.21
C ARG A 258 20.38 19.84 -1.38
N VAL A 259 20.64 19.18 -2.52
CA VAL A 259 21.96 18.57 -2.78
C VAL A 259 23.05 19.64 -2.94
N ALA A 260 22.74 20.76 -3.59
CA ALA A 260 23.71 21.83 -3.85
C ALA A 260 24.06 22.66 -2.62
N PHE A 261 23.08 22.96 -1.76
CA PHE A 261 23.24 23.97 -0.70
C PHE A 261 23.14 23.45 0.72
N TRP A 262 22.52 22.28 0.95
CA TRP A 262 22.30 21.80 2.32
C TRP A 262 23.42 20.88 2.79
N THR A 263 23.73 20.94 4.08
CA THR A 263 24.60 19.95 4.73
C THR A 263 23.94 18.57 4.73
N VAL A 264 24.74 17.51 4.86
CA VAL A 264 24.22 16.13 4.92
C VAL A 264 23.27 15.96 6.10
N ASP A 265 23.61 16.53 7.25
CA ASP A 265 22.80 16.50 8.47
C ASP A 265 21.42 17.13 8.25
N ARG A 266 21.37 18.28 7.58
CA ARG A 266 20.14 18.97 7.20
C ARG A 266 19.27 18.14 6.27
N ARG A 267 19.88 17.44 5.30
CA ARG A 267 19.17 16.53 4.39
C ARG A 267 18.63 15.29 5.13
N ILE A 268 19.39 14.71 6.06
CA ILE A 268 18.93 13.57 6.86
C ILE A 268 17.77 13.97 7.77
N ALA A 269 17.89 15.09 8.48
CA ALA A 269 16.82 15.60 9.35
C ALA A 269 15.52 15.82 8.55
N ARG A 270 15.61 16.50 7.39
CA ARG A 270 14.45 16.70 6.52
C ARG A 270 13.87 15.39 5.99
N CYS A 271 14.71 14.43 5.61
CA CYS A 271 14.26 13.13 5.15
C CYS A 271 13.47 12.39 6.24
N LEU A 272 13.91 12.41 7.49
CA LEU A 272 13.18 11.75 8.58
C LEU A 272 11.81 12.40 8.83
N LEU A 273 11.72 13.73 8.74
CA LEU A 273 10.45 14.47 8.85
C LEU A 273 9.53 14.16 7.66
N ASP A 274 10.05 14.16 6.43
CA ASP A 274 9.28 13.83 5.22
C ASP A 274 8.74 12.37 5.31
N LEU A 275 9.56 11.42 5.79
CA LEU A 275 9.15 10.03 6.01
C LEU A 275 8.12 9.88 7.14
N GLU A 276 8.20 10.69 8.18
CA GLU A 276 7.23 10.70 9.28
C GLU A 276 5.90 11.34 8.87
N LEU A 277 5.92 12.36 8.01
CA LEU A 277 4.70 12.91 7.44
C LEU A 277 3.99 11.87 6.57
N GLN A 278 4.75 11.11 5.79
CA GLN A 278 4.22 10.16 4.81
C GLN A 278 3.82 8.81 5.41
N TYR A 279 4.63 8.27 6.32
CA TYR A 279 4.46 6.92 6.89
C TYR A 279 4.25 6.93 8.41
N GLY A 280 4.01 8.10 9.00
CA GLY A 280 3.82 8.26 10.43
C GLY A 280 2.51 7.67 10.93
N ARG A 281 2.57 7.06 12.11
CA ARG A 281 1.40 6.77 12.95
C ARG A 281 1.63 7.24 14.36
N ASP A 282 0.53 7.59 15.03
CA ASP A 282 0.57 7.89 16.44
C ASP A 282 0.85 6.62 17.25
N THR A 283 1.73 6.73 18.23
CA THR A 283 1.99 5.69 19.22
C THR A 283 1.13 5.94 20.47
N LEU A 284 0.96 4.91 21.31
CA LEU A 284 0.14 5.01 22.53
C LEU A 284 0.67 6.05 23.54
N ASP A 285 1.95 6.37 23.46
CA ASP A 285 2.67 7.34 24.27
C ASP A 285 2.75 8.74 23.63
N GLY A 286 2.01 8.99 22.54
CA GLY A 286 1.86 10.33 21.94
C GLY A 286 2.99 10.76 21.01
N HIS A 287 3.93 9.87 20.68
CA HIS A 287 4.96 10.11 19.67
C HIS A 287 4.51 9.63 18.29
N ARG A 288 5.29 9.95 17.25
CA ARG A 288 5.03 9.48 15.89
C ARG A 288 6.09 8.47 15.46
N ILE A 289 5.64 7.30 15.01
CA ILE A 289 6.47 6.22 14.51
C ILE A 289 6.39 6.16 12.98
N ILE A 290 7.55 6.10 12.32
CA ILE A 290 7.63 5.79 10.89
C ILE A 290 7.31 4.30 10.74
N GLU A 291 6.11 3.97 10.26
CA GLU A 291 5.60 2.60 10.23
C GLU A 291 6.40 1.71 9.27
N ARG A 292 6.84 2.27 8.14
CA ARG A 292 7.72 1.61 7.17
C ARG A 292 9.15 1.53 7.72
N THR A 293 9.78 0.37 7.58
CA THR A 293 11.17 0.18 7.98
C THR A 293 12.09 0.65 6.86
N PHE A 294 13.02 1.55 7.19
CA PHE A 294 14.08 1.99 6.29
C PHE A 294 15.44 1.58 6.84
N THR A 295 16.25 0.95 5.99
CA THR A 295 17.65 0.68 6.32
C THR A 295 18.48 1.96 6.24
N HIS A 296 19.63 2.00 6.93
CA HIS A 296 20.54 3.14 6.82
C HIS A 296 21.01 3.37 5.38
N PHE A 297 21.12 2.29 4.59
CA PHE A 297 21.46 2.37 3.18
C PHE A 297 20.36 3.04 2.36
N GLN A 298 19.09 2.67 2.56
CA GLN A 298 17.96 3.32 1.87
C GLN A 298 17.85 4.80 2.24
N ILE A 299 18.05 5.18 3.51
CA ILE A 299 18.09 6.60 3.91
C ILE A 299 19.25 7.32 3.23
N ALA A 300 20.42 6.68 3.14
CA ALA A 300 21.58 7.22 2.45
C ALA A 300 21.32 7.45 0.95
N GLU A 301 20.61 6.54 0.28
CA GLU A 301 20.19 6.71 -1.12
C GLU A 301 19.14 7.82 -1.31
N LEU A 302 18.29 8.08 -0.30
CA LEU A 302 17.31 9.16 -0.31
C LEU A 302 17.94 10.55 -0.14
N VAL A 303 19.03 10.64 0.62
CA VAL A 303 19.67 11.93 0.98
C VAL A 303 21.00 12.18 0.27
N ASN A 304 21.36 11.31 -0.67
CA ASN A 304 22.64 11.30 -1.38
C ASN A 304 23.82 11.42 -0.41
N ALA A 305 23.93 10.46 0.51
CA ALA A 305 24.98 10.41 1.52
C ALA A 305 25.60 9.01 1.57
N ARG A 306 26.68 8.88 2.36
CA ARG A 306 27.22 7.56 2.69
C ARG A 306 26.40 6.93 3.82
N ARG A 307 26.30 5.61 3.81
CA ARG A 307 25.60 4.84 4.85
C ARG A 307 26.16 5.12 6.25
N GLU A 308 27.48 5.27 6.34
CA GLU A 308 28.19 5.55 7.59
C GLU A 308 27.74 6.90 8.16
N THR A 309 27.67 7.94 7.32
CA THR A 309 27.23 9.28 7.72
C THR A 309 25.80 9.28 8.27
N VAL A 310 24.89 8.53 7.64
CA VAL A 310 23.53 8.34 8.17
C VAL A 310 23.56 7.60 9.51
N GLY A 311 24.37 6.56 9.64
CA GLY A 311 24.53 5.81 10.89
C GLY A 311 25.00 6.70 12.04
N ASP A 312 26.00 7.55 11.80
CA ASP A 312 26.54 8.48 12.79
C ASP A 312 25.50 9.54 13.19
N PHE A 313 24.79 10.10 12.22
CA PHE A 313 23.70 11.05 12.47
C PHE A 313 22.62 10.43 13.37
N LEU A 314 22.10 9.24 13.01
CA LEU A 314 21.06 8.56 13.78
C LEU A 314 21.53 8.19 15.19
N LYS A 315 22.81 7.79 15.34
CA LYS A 315 23.41 7.50 16.65
C LYS A 315 23.46 8.75 17.53
N ARG A 316 23.85 9.89 16.97
CA ARG A 316 23.90 11.19 17.67
C ARG A 316 22.51 11.66 18.09
N MET A 317 21.53 11.62 17.19
CA MET A 317 20.15 12.01 17.50
C MET A 317 19.51 11.11 18.56
N ARG A 318 19.81 9.81 18.53
CA ARG A 318 19.40 8.89 19.60
C ARG A 318 20.05 9.20 20.94
N GLY A 319 21.35 9.50 20.94
CA GLY A 319 22.06 9.91 22.16
C GLY A 319 21.54 11.21 22.78
N ALA A 320 21.01 12.10 21.93
CA ALA A 320 20.37 13.35 22.34
C ALA A 320 18.89 13.22 22.72
N GLY A 321 18.30 12.02 22.63
CA GLY A 321 16.87 11.80 22.93
C GLY A 321 15.90 12.36 21.89
N VAL A 322 16.39 12.72 20.70
CA VAL A 322 15.58 13.29 19.60
C VAL A 322 14.76 12.20 18.88
N LEU A 323 15.32 10.99 18.81
CA LEU A 323 14.66 9.82 18.22
C LEU A 323 15.07 8.55 18.94
N GLU A 324 14.33 7.47 18.68
CA GLU A 324 14.73 6.12 19.09
C GLU A 324 14.34 5.05 18.07
N LEU A 325 14.77 3.82 18.32
CA LEU A 325 14.47 2.67 17.48
C LEU A 325 13.58 1.67 18.23
N ARG A 326 12.35 1.47 17.76
CA ARG A 326 11.42 0.44 18.26
C ARG A 326 11.21 -0.62 17.19
N ARG A 327 11.64 -1.86 17.43
CA ARG A 327 11.50 -2.99 16.47
C ARG A 327 11.98 -2.61 15.05
N ARG A 328 13.16 -1.98 14.94
CA ARG A 328 13.78 -1.49 13.68
C ARG A 328 13.07 -0.30 13.01
N ARG A 329 12.03 0.26 13.62
CA ARG A 329 11.35 1.47 13.15
C ARG A 329 11.82 2.69 13.94
N ILE A 330 11.88 3.82 13.26
CA ILE A 330 12.30 5.09 13.84
C ILE A 330 11.08 5.74 14.49
N VAL A 331 11.22 6.14 15.75
CA VAL A 331 10.24 6.93 16.49
C VAL A 331 10.83 8.31 16.69
N LEU A 332 10.12 9.35 16.28
CA LEU A 332 10.53 10.73 16.51
C LEU A 332 10.01 11.18 17.87
N LEU A 333 10.93 11.39 18.80
CA LEU A 333 10.61 11.85 20.16
C LEU A 333 10.50 13.36 20.21
N ASP A 334 11.36 14.06 19.46
CA ASP A 334 11.39 15.50 19.32
C ASP A 334 11.51 15.91 17.84
N PRO A 335 10.39 15.99 17.10
CA PRO A 335 10.39 16.50 15.73
C PRO A 335 10.86 17.95 15.61
N ALA A 336 10.71 18.76 16.66
CA ALA A 336 11.11 20.17 16.64
C ALA A 336 12.63 20.31 16.64
N ALA A 337 13.36 19.46 17.34
CA ALA A 337 14.82 19.40 17.27
C ALA A 337 15.32 19.05 15.87
N LEU A 338 14.66 18.13 15.15
CA LEU A 338 14.98 17.85 13.75
C LEU A 338 14.65 19.04 12.85
N GLN A 339 13.54 19.73 13.08
CA GLN A 339 13.17 20.92 12.32
C GLN A 339 14.18 22.07 12.53
N ALA A 340 14.72 22.23 13.74
CA ALA A 340 15.77 23.20 14.01
C ALA A 340 17.03 22.95 13.15
N ILE A 341 17.45 21.69 13.00
CA ILE A 341 18.56 21.32 12.08
C ILE A 341 18.19 21.64 10.63
N VAL A 342 16.92 21.49 10.24
CA VAL A 342 16.44 21.86 8.90
C VAL A 342 16.46 23.37 8.67
N ASP A 343 16.31 24.18 9.71
CA ASP A 343 16.23 25.63 9.60
C ASP A 343 17.61 26.32 9.75
N GLU A 344 18.63 25.59 10.21
CA GLU A 344 20.02 26.05 10.22
C GLU A 344 20.46 26.43 8.79
N ARG A 345 20.87 27.70 8.63
CA ARG A 345 21.22 28.32 7.36
C ARG A 345 22.63 28.02 6.91
#